data_AF-B4GUQ0-F1
#
_entry.id   AF-B4GUQ0-F1
#
_cell.length_a   1.000
_cell.length_b   1.000
_cell.length_c   1.000
_cell.angle_alpha   90.00
_cell.angle_beta   90.00
_cell.angle_gamma   90.00
#
_symmetry.space_group_name_H-M   'P 1'
#
loop_
_entity.id
_entity.type
_entity.pdbx_description
1 polymer ?
#
loop_
_entity_poly.entity_id
_entity_poly.type
_entity_poly.pdbx_seq_one_letter_code
_entity_poly.pdbx_strand_id
1 'polypeptide(L)'
;MTNLLGLLALLLGGLALVAADQGYEGYRIYEVTPQNAVQGKLLHQLSLEGFDFLSESRLPGRPSRVIVSPAQLETFETVLRGQKLAHTLVNDNLGASIAEEFALRQLQRRLSPITGKGRLSTERYYTHEEIINYIDDLADRFPKRVFVKTVGWSFERRVLKTITITNGDGRSGKKVIFMDGGFHAREWISPAAVLYVIDQLVGAV
;
A
#
# COMPACT_ATOMS: atom_id res chain seq x y z
N MET A 1 26.42 -45.64 -19.83
CA MET A 1 26.93 -44.27 -20.04
C MET A 1 26.00 -43.55 -20.99
N THR A 2 25.08 -42.72 -20.45
CA THR A 2 24.60 -41.44 -21.01
C THR A 2 23.47 -40.89 -20.13
N ASN A 3 23.81 -39.79 -19.44
CA ASN A 3 22.97 -38.63 -19.17
C ASN A 3 21.72 -38.77 -18.27
N LEU A 4 21.91 -39.15 -17.01
CA LEU A 4 20.97 -38.82 -15.93
C LEU A 4 21.30 -37.48 -15.23
N LEU A 5 22.49 -36.92 -15.49
CA LEU A 5 22.95 -35.62 -14.93
C LEU A 5 22.32 -34.39 -15.61
N GLY A 6 21.71 -34.54 -16.79
CA GLY A 6 21.09 -33.43 -17.52
C GLY A 6 19.72 -33.00 -17.00
N LEU A 7 19.00 -33.88 -16.28
CA LEU A 7 17.65 -33.57 -15.79
C LEU A 7 17.65 -32.81 -14.45
N LEU A 8 18.72 -32.92 -13.65
CA LEU A 8 18.81 -32.21 -12.37
C LEU A 8 19.18 -30.72 -12.55
N ALA A 9 19.88 -30.36 -13.63
CA ALA A 9 20.23 -28.98 -13.93
C ALA A 9 19.03 -28.14 -14.43
N LEU A 10 17.96 -28.78 -14.90
CA LEU A 10 16.73 -28.12 -15.35
C LEU A 10 15.72 -27.85 -14.22
N LEU A 11 15.91 -28.45 -13.04
CA LEU A 11 15.08 -28.21 -11.84
C LEU A 11 15.63 -27.13 -10.90
N LEU A 12 16.86 -26.65 -11.14
CA LEU A 12 17.50 -25.57 -10.37
C LEU A 12 17.36 -24.18 -11.01
N GLY A 13 16.78 -24.08 -12.21
CA GLY A 13 16.62 -22.82 -12.94
C GLY A 13 15.33 -22.02 -12.64
N GLY A 14 14.53 -22.45 -11.66
CA GLY A 14 13.18 -21.92 -11.41
C GLY A 14 13.02 -20.92 -10.25
N LEU A 15 14.11 -20.38 -9.72
CA LEU A 15 14.08 -19.34 -8.68
C LEU A 15 15.05 -18.20 -9.03
N ALA A 16 14.99 -17.72 -10.27
CA ALA A 16 15.29 -16.32 -10.48
C ALA A 16 14.12 -15.55 -9.84
N LEU A 17 14.26 -15.19 -8.56
CA LEU A 17 13.63 -13.96 -8.08
C LEU A 17 14.13 -12.88 -9.03
N VAL A 18 13.34 -12.57 -10.05
CA VAL A 18 13.40 -11.25 -10.67
C VAL A 18 12.87 -10.32 -9.59
N ALA A 19 13.73 -10.02 -8.59
CA ALA A 19 13.63 -8.80 -7.84
C ALA A 19 13.73 -7.73 -8.91
N ALA A 20 12.58 -7.16 -9.28
CA ALA A 20 12.58 -5.98 -10.12
C ALA A 20 13.46 -4.96 -9.40
N ASP A 21 14.63 -4.71 -9.97
CA ASP A 21 15.59 -3.73 -9.49
C ASP A 21 14.96 -2.35 -9.60
N GLN A 22 14.33 -1.93 -8.49
CA GLN A 22 13.88 -0.58 -8.16
C GLN A 22 14.20 -0.39 -6.67
N GLY A 23 15.43 -0.74 -6.29
CA GLY A 23 15.80 -0.95 -4.91
C GLY A 23 15.76 0.35 -4.11
N TYR A 24 14.99 0.36 -3.03
CA TYR A 24 15.19 1.29 -1.90
C TYR A 24 16.45 0.91 -1.09
N GLU A 25 17.42 0.23 -1.70
CA GLU A 25 18.64 -0.22 -1.04
C GLU A 25 19.45 0.98 -0.56
N GLY A 26 19.78 0.96 0.72
CA GLY A 26 20.49 2.05 1.39
C GLY A 26 19.67 3.33 1.57
N TYR A 27 18.38 3.36 1.18
CA TYR A 27 17.49 4.44 1.56
C TYR A 27 17.26 4.39 3.06
N ARG A 28 17.19 5.56 3.68
CA ARG A 28 17.00 5.71 5.12
C ARG A 28 15.71 6.44 5.43
N ILE A 29 15.10 6.14 6.56
CA ILE A 29 14.01 6.93 7.11
C ILE A 29 14.52 7.69 8.32
N TYR A 30 14.39 9.01 8.28
CA TYR A 30 14.63 9.88 9.43
C TYR A 30 13.30 10.41 9.96
N GLU A 31 13.21 10.49 11.29
CA GLU A 31 12.21 11.31 11.96
C GLU A 31 12.86 12.64 12.34
N VAL A 32 12.21 13.74 11.98
CA VAL A 32 12.74 15.10 12.16
C VAL A 32 11.69 15.94 12.86
N THR A 33 12.06 16.57 13.97
CA THR A 33 11.14 17.38 14.78
C THR A 33 11.52 18.85 14.69
N PRO A 34 10.72 19.70 14.01
CA PRO A 34 10.96 21.13 13.99
C PRO A 34 10.68 21.71 15.38
N GLN A 35 11.53 22.61 15.84
CA GLN A 35 11.41 23.30 17.13
C GLN A 35 10.79 24.71 16.99
N ASN A 36 10.69 25.23 15.78
CA ASN A 36 10.12 26.54 15.48
C ASN A 36 9.55 26.61 14.05
N ALA A 37 8.85 27.69 13.75
CA ALA A 37 8.18 27.87 12.46
C ALA A 37 9.15 27.98 11.26
N VAL A 38 10.39 28.44 11.48
CA VAL A 38 11.42 28.52 10.42
C VAL A 38 11.83 27.12 10.00
N GLN A 39 12.11 26.25 10.97
CA GLN A 39 12.39 24.84 10.74
C GLN A 39 11.20 24.11 10.10
N GLY A 40 9.96 24.41 10.53
CA GLY A 40 8.76 23.87 9.89
C GLY A 40 8.64 24.25 8.40
N LYS A 41 8.98 25.50 8.04
CA LYS A 41 9.03 25.95 6.64
C LYS A 41 10.14 25.28 5.84
N LEU A 42 11.30 25.04 6.47
CA LEU A 42 12.40 24.32 5.85
C LEU A 42 12.02 22.88 5.47
N LEU A 43 11.33 22.14 6.37
CA LEU A 43 10.87 20.79 6.05
C LEU A 43 9.94 20.78 4.83
N HIS A 44 9.05 21.77 4.74
CA HIS A 44 8.19 21.93 3.58
C HIS A 44 8.99 22.20 2.29
N GLN A 45 10.00 23.08 2.37
CA GLN A 45 10.89 23.38 1.25
C GLN A 45 11.63 22.13 0.76
N LEU A 46 12.16 21.31 1.68
CA LEU A 46 12.79 20.04 1.31
C LEU A 46 11.82 19.12 0.56
N SER A 47 10.54 19.08 0.94
CA SER A 47 9.55 18.28 0.20
C SER A 47 9.40 18.76 -1.26
N LEU A 48 9.47 20.07 -1.48
CA LEU A 48 9.41 20.67 -2.83
C LEU A 48 10.70 20.43 -3.63
N GLU A 49 11.83 20.24 -2.95
CA GLU A 49 13.14 19.91 -3.53
C GLU A 49 13.32 18.40 -3.81
N GLY A 50 12.27 17.59 -3.62
CA GLY A 50 12.26 16.18 -3.99
C GLY A 50 12.62 15.21 -2.88
N PHE A 51 12.59 15.65 -1.61
CA PHE A 51 12.60 14.72 -0.48
C PHE A 51 11.20 14.10 -0.27
N ASP A 52 11.14 12.77 -0.13
CA ASP A 52 9.86 12.07 0.04
C ASP A 52 9.45 12.04 1.52
N PHE A 53 8.43 12.81 1.88
CA PHE A 53 7.85 12.78 3.22
C PHE A 53 6.74 11.74 3.31
N LEU A 54 6.92 10.77 4.21
CA LEU A 54 5.86 9.84 4.63
C LEU A 54 4.81 10.57 5.48
N SER A 55 5.27 11.52 6.29
CA SER A 55 4.41 12.42 7.06
C SER A 55 5.10 13.77 7.20
N GLU A 56 4.44 14.84 6.80
CA GLU A 56 4.96 16.20 6.91
C GLU A 56 4.16 16.98 7.96
N SER A 57 4.85 17.48 8.98
CA SER A 57 4.31 18.43 9.94
C SER A 57 5.19 19.66 10.01
N ARG A 58 4.56 20.82 9.78
CA ARG A 58 5.21 22.14 9.85
C ARG A 58 5.10 22.78 11.24
N LEU A 59 4.41 22.12 12.17
CA LEU A 59 4.16 22.63 13.50
C LEU A 59 5.32 22.29 14.45
N PRO A 60 5.80 23.25 15.26
CA PRO A 60 6.81 22.98 16.28
C PRO A 60 6.42 21.83 17.21
N GLY A 61 7.39 20.97 17.53
CA GLY A 61 7.22 19.81 18.41
C GLY A 61 6.50 18.61 17.78
N ARG A 62 6.03 18.71 16.53
CA ARG A 62 5.38 17.59 15.84
C ARG A 62 6.32 16.97 14.80
N PRO A 63 6.65 15.67 14.92
CA PRO A 63 7.62 15.03 14.05
C PRO A 63 7.12 14.91 12.60
N SER A 64 8.08 14.92 11.68
CA SER A 64 7.92 14.54 10.28
C SER A 64 8.78 13.30 10.00
N ARG A 65 8.39 12.48 9.02
CA ARG A 65 9.17 11.33 8.57
C ARG A 65 9.50 11.47 7.11
N VAL A 66 10.78 11.34 6.80
CA VAL A 66 11.32 11.55 5.46
C VAL A 66 12.15 10.34 5.03
N ILE A 67 11.90 9.87 3.82
CA ILE A 67 12.72 8.89 3.11
C ILE A 67 13.83 9.66 2.40
N VAL A 68 15.07 9.23 2.64
CA VAL A 68 16.28 9.86 2.11
C VAL A 68 17.03 8.83 1.28
N SER A 69 17.20 9.12 0.00
CA SER A 69 18.00 8.26 -0.89
C SER A 69 19.51 8.35 -0.58
N PRO A 70 20.32 7.34 -0.95
CA PRO A 70 21.77 7.42 -0.81
C PRO A 70 22.39 8.68 -1.44
N ALA A 71 21.86 9.11 -2.60
CA ALA A 71 22.33 10.30 -3.31
C ALA A 71 21.98 11.63 -2.59
N GLN A 72 20.90 11.65 -1.80
CA GLN A 72 20.47 12.84 -1.06
C GLN A 72 21.07 12.91 0.35
N LEU A 73 21.68 11.83 0.84
CA LEU A 73 22.04 11.66 2.25
C LEU A 73 23.00 12.75 2.76
N GLU A 74 24.09 13.02 2.05
CA GLU A 74 25.09 14.00 2.48
C GLU A 74 24.49 15.42 2.57
N THR A 75 23.72 15.81 1.54
CA THR A 75 23.01 17.09 1.50
C THR A 75 22.03 17.19 2.66
N PHE A 76 21.24 16.14 2.90
CA PHE A 76 20.25 16.12 3.96
C PHE A 76 20.89 16.27 5.35
N GLU A 77 21.93 15.49 5.65
CA GLU A 77 22.62 15.57 6.93
C GLU A 77 23.29 16.93 7.15
N THR A 78 23.79 17.56 6.08
CA THR A 78 24.35 18.91 6.13
C THR A 78 23.28 19.94 6.50
N VAL A 79 22.07 19.84 5.92
CA VAL A 79 20.93 20.68 6.31
C VAL A 79 20.55 20.46 7.77
N LEU A 80 20.46 19.21 8.22
CA LEU A 80 20.12 18.88 9.61
C LEU A 80 21.12 19.48 10.60
N ARG A 81 22.42 19.34 10.33
CA ARG A 81 23.50 19.91 11.16
C ARG A 81 23.47 21.44 11.14
N GLY A 82 23.38 22.05 9.96
CA GLY A 82 23.40 23.50 9.79
C GLY A 82 22.23 24.20 10.49
N GLN A 83 21.07 23.54 10.56
CA GLN A 83 19.84 24.08 11.14
C GLN A 83 19.57 23.58 12.56
N LYS A 84 20.48 22.76 13.11
CA LYS A 84 20.35 22.10 14.41
C LYS A 84 18.99 21.43 14.58
N LEU A 85 18.53 20.75 13.52
CA LEU A 85 17.25 20.04 13.52
C LEU A 85 17.37 18.78 14.38
N ALA A 86 16.48 18.64 15.36
CA ALA A 86 16.37 17.41 16.15
C ALA A 86 15.89 16.28 15.25
N HIS A 87 16.64 15.17 15.21
CA HIS A 87 16.33 14.05 14.34
C HIS A 87 16.79 12.72 14.93
N THR A 88 16.16 11.63 14.47
CA THR A 88 16.53 10.26 14.78
C THR A 88 16.46 9.40 13.51
N LEU A 89 17.41 8.47 13.36
CA LEU A 89 17.34 7.45 12.33
C LEU A 89 16.30 6.40 12.75
N VAL A 90 15.25 6.22 11.95
CA VAL A 90 14.17 5.26 12.19
C VAL A 90 14.42 3.95 11.46
N ASN A 91 14.99 4.02 10.27
CA ASN A 91 15.29 2.88 9.43
C ASN A 91 16.56 3.16 8.63
N ASP A 92 17.55 2.28 8.70
CA ASP A 92 18.87 2.43 8.09
C ASP A 92 18.98 1.78 6.70
N ASN A 93 18.07 0.85 6.37
CA ASN A 93 17.91 0.29 5.04
C ASN A 93 16.45 -0.08 4.74
N LEU A 94 15.75 0.85 4.07
CA LEU A 94 14.35 0.68 3.69
C LEU A 94 14.17 -0.46 2.69
N GLY A 95 15.14 -0.67 1.79
CA GLY A 95 15.14 -1.77 0.82
C GLY A 95 15.05 -3.13 1.50
N ALA A 96 15.86 -3.35 2.54
CA ALA A 96 15.84 -4.58 3.33
C ALA A 96 14.46 -4.80 4.01
N SER A 97 13.88 -3.75 4.58
CA SER A 97 12.56 -3.83 5.24
C SER A 97 11.44 -4.13 4.23
N ILE A 98 11.50 -3.53 3.05
CA ILE A 98 10.55 -3.80 1.96
C ILE A 98 10.70 -5.24 1.48
N ALA A 99 11.93 -5.74 1.30
CA ALA A 99 12.19 -7.10 0.87
C ALA A 99 11.64 -8.14 1.86
N GLU A 100 11.84 -7.91 3.16
CA GLU A 100 11.27 -8.75 4.23
C GLU A 100 9.73 -8.77 4.17
N GLU A 101 9.10 -7.60 4.12
CA GLU A 101 7.65 -7.46 4.02
C GLU A 101 7.09 -8.17 2.77
N PHE A 102 7.75 -8.04 1.61
CA PHE A 102 7.34 -8.76 0.40
C PHE A 102 7.47 -10.28 0.54
N ALA A 103 8.53 -10.78 1.15
CA ALA A 103 8.71 -12.22 1.38
C ALA A 103 7.62 -12.78 2.30
N LEU A 104 7.30 -12.08 3.39
CA LEU A 104 6.22 -12.43 4.30
C LEU A 104 4.87 -12.46 3.60
N ARG A 105 4.56 -11.43 2.80
CA ARG A 105 3.32 -11.36 2.02
C ARG A 105 3.22 -12.48 0.99
N GLN A 106 4.29 -12.80 0.30
CA GLN A 106 4.30 -13.93 -0.64
C GLN A 106 3.99 -15.25 0.06
N LEU A 107 4.56 -15.46 1.26
CA LEU A 107 4.25 -16.62 2.08
C LEU A 107 2.77 -16.64 2.50
N GLN A 108 2.24 -15.53 3.02
CA GLN A 108 0.82 -15.41 3.39
C GLN A 108 -0.11 -15.74 2.20
N ARG A 109 0.23 -15.26 1.00
CA ARG A 109 -0.54 -15.54 -0.22
C ARG A 109 -0.56 -17.04 -0.56
N ARG A 110 0.56 -17.75 -0.35
CA ARG A 110 0.67 -19.20 -0.58
C ARG A 110 -0.10 -20.00 0.47
N LEU A 111 -0.06 -19.58 1.73
CA LEU A 111 -0.72 -20.26 2.84
C LEU A 111 -2.24 -20.04 2.87
N SER A 112 -2.70 -18.90 2.34
CA SER A 112 -4.13 -18.54 2.28
C SER A 112 -4.50 -18.06 0.88
N PRO A 113 -4.59 -18.98 -0.10
CA PRO A 113 -4.97 -18.64 -1.46
C PRO A 113 -6.45 -18.24 -1.53
N ILE A 114 -6.78 -17.34 -2.47
CA ILE A 114 -8.17 -16.98 -2.73
C ILE A 114 -8.80 -18.07 -3.58
N THR A 115 -9.89 -18.65 -3.10
CA THR A 115 -10.66 -19.69 -3.80
C THR A 115 -11.66 -19.10 -4.81
N GLY A 116 -11.76 -17.77 -4.87
CA GLY A 116 -12.70 -17.04 -5.72
C GLY A 116 -14.14 -17.02 -5.20
N LYS A 117 -14.39 -17.60 -4.02
CA LYS A 117 -15.71 -17.63 -3.37
C LYS A 117 -15.57 -17.41 -1.87
N GLY A 118 -16.48 -16.66 -1.28
CA GLY A 118 -16.57 -16.47 0.17
C GLY A 118 -16.01 -15.13 0.65
N ARG A 119 -15.58 -15.07 1.90
CA ARG A 119 -15.09 -13.84 2.55
C ARG A 119 -13.59 -13.69 2.31
N LEU A 120 -13.14 -12.45 2.10
CA LEU A 120 -11.72 -12.14 2.14
C LEU A 120 -11.24 -12.16 3.60
N SER A 121 -10.10 -12.81 3.84
CA SER A 121 -9.42 -12.79 5.14
C SER A 121 -8.87 -11.39 5.46
N THR A 122 -8.82 -11.03 6.74
CA THR A 122 -8.18 -9.80 7.24
C THR A 122 -6.67 -9.89 7.37
N GLU A 123 -6.09 -11.07 7.15
CA GLU A 123 -4.67 -11.36 7.44
C GLU A 123 -3.70 -11.03 6.30
N ARG A 124 -4.19 -10.49 5.17
CA ARG A 124 -3.35 -10.12 4.02
C ARG A 124 -3.95 -9.02 3.16
N TYR A 125 -3.08 -8.37 2.40
CA TYR A 125 -3.47 -7.41 1.37
C TYR A 125 -3.82 -8.09 0.05
N TYR A 126 -4.69 -7.42 -0.72
CA TYR A 126 -5.26 -7.92 -1.96
C TYR A 126 -4.83 -7.08 -3.16
N THR A 127 -4.64 -7.72 -4.31
CA THR A 127 -4.41 -7.01 -5.56
C THR A 127 -5.69 -6.34 -6.05
N HIS A 128 -5.56 -5.37 -6.96
CA HIS A 128 -6.71 -4.74 -7.61
C HIS A 128 -7.65 -5.78 -8.26
N GLU A 129 -7.11 -6.76 -8.98
CA GLU A 129 -7.89 -7.82 -9.62
C GLU A 129 -8.65 -8.70 -8.61
N GLU A 130 -7.99 -9.08 -7.50
CA GLU A 130 -8.64 -9.84 -6.43
C GLU A 130 -9.80 -9.06 -5.81
N ILE A 131 -9.65 -7.74 -5.63
CA ILE A 131 -10.70 -6.85 -5.12
C ILE A 131 -11.87 -6.75 -6.11
N ILE A 132 -11.60 -6.55 -7.40
CA ILE A 132 -12.64 -6.45 -8.43
C ILE A 132 -13.44 -7.75 -8.51
N ASN A 133 -12.75 -8.90 -8.55
CA ASN A 133 -13.41 -10.20 -8.60
C ASN A 133 -14.25 -10.45 -7.34
N TYR A 134 -13.76 -10.03 -6.17
CA TYR A 134 -14.50 -10.16 -4.92
C TYR A 134 -15.81 -9.35 -4.91
N ILE A 135 -15.78 -8.08 -5.32
CA ILE A 135 -16.99 -7.26 -5.32
C ILE A 135 -18.02 -7.74 -6.35
N ASP A 136 -17.55 -8.26 -7.50
CA ASP A 136 -18.43 -8.87 -8.50
C ASP A 136 -19.10 -10.14 -7.94
N ASP A 137 -18.34 -11.03 -7.29
CA ASP A 137 -18.88 -12.22 -6.61
C ASP A 137 -19.91 -11.86 -5.52
N LEU A 138 -19.71 -10.75 -4.80
CA LEU A 138 -20.71 -10.27 -3.83
C LEU A 138 -22.02 -9.84 -4.51
N ALA A 139 -21.96 -9.19 -5.67
CA ALA A 139 -23.16 -8.81 -6.41
C ALA A 139 -23.94 -10.04 -6.89
N ASP A 140 -23.23 -11.07 -7.36
CA ASP A 140 -23.83 -12.33 -7.81
C ASP A 140 -24.48 -13.11 -6.66
N ARG A 141 -23.83 -13.14 -5.48
CA ARG A 141 -24.36 -13.83 -4.29
C ARG A 141 -25.49 -13.08 -3.60
N PHE A 142 -25.50 -11.75 -3.65
CA PHE A 142 -26.46 -10.91 -2.93
C PHE A 142 -27.17 -9.89 -3.85
N PRO A 143 -27.85 -10.33 -4.93
CA PRO A 143 -28.33 -9.45 -6.00
C PRO A 143 -29.44 -8.48 -5.58
N LYS A 144 -30.08 -8.70 -4.43
CA LYS A 144 -31.09 -7.77 -3.87
C LYS A 144 -30.46 -6.63 -3.05
N ARG A 145 -29.19 -6.77 -2.65
CA ARG A 145 -28.53 -5.89 -1.67
C ARG A 145 -27.29 -5.22 -2.23
N VAL A 146 -26.52 -5.93 -3.04
CA VAL A 146 -25.22 -5.51 -3.56
C VAL A 146 -25.35 -5.24 -5.05
N PHE A 147 -24.93 -4.04 -5.46
CA PHE A 147 -24.94 -3.60 -6.84
C PHE A 147 -23.55 -3.09 -7.21
N VAL A 148 -22.94 -3.66 -8.24
CA VAL A 148 -21.65 -3.22 -8.75
C VAL A 148 -21.83 -2.53 -10.09
N LYS A 149 -21.15 -1.39 -10.27
CA LYS A 149 -21.20 -0.61 -11.50
C LYS A 149 -19.81 -0.16 -11.92
N THR A 150 -19.48 -0.36 -13.19
CA THR A 150 -18.32 0.28 -13.83
C THR A 150 -18.58 1.78 -13.98
N VAL A 151 -17.70 2.60 -13.42
CA VAL A 151 -17.80 4.06 -13.42
C VAL A 151 -16.77 4.73 -14.33
N GLY A 152 -15.77 3.98 -14.80
CA GLY A 152 -14.79 4.50 -15.75
C GLY A 152 -13.55 3.63 -15.86
N TRP A 153 -12.47 4.26 -16.33
CA TRP A 153 -11.18 3.65 -16.54
C TRP A 153 -10.07 4.55 -16.00
N SER A 154 -9.02 3.97 -15.43
CA SER A 154 -7.81 4.70 -15.06
C SER A 154 -7.02 5.14 -16.29
N PHE A 155 -5.97 5.94 -16.07
CA PHE A 155 -5.03 6.35 -17.13
C PHE A 155 -4.44 5.15 -17.89
N GLU A 156 -4.01 4.11 -17.16
CA GLU A 156 -3.48 2.86 -17.72
C GLU A 156 -4.58 1.88 -18.16
N ARG A 157 -5.83 2.35 -18.29
CA ARG A 157 -7.00 1.57 -18.71
C ARG A 157 -7.34 0.39 -17.80
N ARG A 158 -7.16 0.54 -16.48
CA ARG A 158 -7.74 -0.39 -15.50
C ARG A 158 -9.17 0.00 -15.17
N VAL A 159 -10.05 -0.99 -14.98
CA VAL A 159 -11.47 -0.75 -14.71
C VAL A 159 -11.65 -0.08 -13.35
N LEU A 160 -12.50 0.94 -13.29
CA LEU A 160 -12.93 1.56 -12.04
C LEU A 160 -14.37 1.14 -11.78
N LYS A 161 -14.60 0.48 -10.65
CA LYS A 161 -15.93 0.02 -10.22
C LYS A 161 -16.32 0.66 -8.90
N THR A 162 -17.62 0.80 -8.70
CA THR A 162 -18.22 1.12 -7.40
C THR A 162 -19.07 -0.06 -6.95
N ILE A 163 -19.11 -0.29 -5.64
CA ILE A 163 -20.02 -1.24 -4.98
C ILE A 163 -21.01 -0.43 -4.13
N THR A 164 -22.30 -0.68 -4.32
CA THR A 164 -23.38 -0.10 -3.53
C THR A 164 -24.03 -1.20 -2.72
N ILE A 165 -24.11 -1.02 -1.39
CA ILE A 165 -24.67 -2.00 -0.46
C ILE A 165 -25.92 -1.40 0.19
N THR A 166 -27.02 -2.15 0.17
CA THR A 166 -28.29 -1.77 0.79
C THR A 166 -28.82 -2.89 1.71
N ASN A 167 -29.86 -2.59 2.48
CA ASN A 167 -30.61 -3.61 3.22
C ASN A 167 -31.61 -4.39 2.33
N GLY A 168 -31.71 -4.09 1.03
CA GLY A 168 -32.55 -4.80 0.08
C GLY A 168 -34.06 -4.53 0.19
N ASP A 169 -34.47 -3.47 0.89
CA ASP A 169 -35.89 -3.12 1.10
C ASP A 169 -36.55 -2.39 -0.09
N GLY A 170 -35.81 -2.15 -1.17
CA GLY A 170 -36.31 -1.52 -2.40
C GLY A 170 -36.75 -0.06 -2.28
N ARG A 171 -36.56 0.58 -1.12
CA ARG A 171 -36.98 1.98 -0.91
C ARG A 171 -36.03 2.96 -1.62
N SER A 172 -36.61 3.94 -2.29
CA SER A 172 -35.89 5.06 -2.91
C SER A 172 -35.61 6.20 -1.92
N GLY A 173 -34.76 7.16 -2.32
CA GLY A 173 -34.53 8.40 -1.56
C GLY A 173 -33.76 8.24 -0.24
N LYS A 174 -33.02 7.13 -0.08
CA LYS A 174 -32.24 6.86 1.14
C LYS A 174 -31.01 7.77 1.20
N LYS A 175 -30.64 8.18 2.42
CA LYS A 175 -29.36 8.86 2.66
C LYS A 175 -28.21 7.93 2.27
N VAL A 176 -27.22 8.47 1.59
CA VAL A 176 -26.05 7.74 1.09
C VAL A 176 -24.83 8.12 1.91
N ILE A 177 -24.05 7.11 2.30
CA ILE A 177 -22.70 7.29 2.84
C ILE A 177 -21.75 6.88 1.72
N PHE A 178 -20.86 7.80 1.33
CA PHE A 178 -19.80 7.52 0.38
C PHE A 178 -18.50 7.24 1.14
N MET A 179 -17.77 6.22 0.71
CA MET A 179 -16.48 5.81 1.27
C MET A 179 -15.57 5.38 0.13
N ASP A 180 -14.33 5.83 0.16
CA ASP A 180 -13.26 5.39 -0.73
C ASP A 180 -12.04 4.94 0.07
N GLY A 181 -11.12 4.26 -0.61
CA GLY A 181 -9.83 3.90 -0.07
C GLY A 181 -8.82 3.63 -1.18
N GLY A 182 -7.54 3.92 -0.88
CA GLY A 182 -6.46 3.75 -1.83
C GLY A 182 -6.34 4.86 -2.88
N PHE A 183 -6.78 6.08 -2.55
CA PHE A 183 -6.53 7.26 -3.41
C PHE A 183 -5.03 7.50 -3.59
N HIS A 184 -4.24 7.35 -2.53
CA HIS A 184 -2.79 7.22 -2.61
C HIS A 184 -2.39 5.75 -2.65
N ALA A 185 -1.67 5.36 -3.71
CA ALA A 185 -1.36 3.95 -3.99
C ALA A 185 -0.50 3.27 -2.90
N ARG A 186 0.26 4.02 -2.10
CA ARG A 186 1.13 3.49 -1.03
C ARG A 186 0.42 3.24 0.30
N GLU A 187 -0.82 3.72 0.46
CA GLU A 187 -1.57 3.63 1.72
C GLU A 187 -2.40 2.34 1.77
N TRP A 188 -1.75 1.18 1.69
CA TRP A 188 -2.41 -0.13 1.51
C TRP A 188 -3.41 -0.52 2.62
N ILE A 189 -3.29 0.06 3.82
CA ILE A 189 -4.26 -0.12 4.90
C ILE A 189 -5.64 0.48 4.58
N SER A 190 -5.68 1.54 3.76
CA SER A 190 -6.91 2.23 3.38
C SER A 190 -7.89 1.33 2.60
N PRO A 191 -7.52 0.70 1.46
CA PRO A 191 -8.42 -0.22 0.77
C PRO A 191 -8.73 -1.47 1.61
N ALA A 192 -7.80 -1.93 2.47
CA ALA A 192 -8.07 -3.05 3.37
C ALA A 192 -9.20 -2.72 4.38
N ALA A 193 -9.22 -1.51 4.93
CA ALA A 193 -10.29 -1.05 5.81
C ALA A 193 -11.65 -0.97 5.09
N VAL A 194 -11.67 -0.49 3.84
CA VAL A 194 -12.89 -0.46 3.02
C VAL A 194 -13.42 -1.87 2.75
N LEU A 195 -12.55 -2.83 2.43
CA LEU A 195 -12.93 -4.24 2.26
C LEU A 195 -13.53 -4.82 3.54
N TYR A 196 -12.98 -4.49 4.71
CA TYR A 196 -13.54 -4.91 5.99
C TYR A 196 -14.94 -4.32 6.20
N VAL A 197 -15.15 -3.03 5.92
CA VAL A 197 -16.48 -2.40 5.99
C VAL A 197 -17.48 -3.08 5.05
N ILE A 198 -17.07 -3.38 3.80
CA ILE A 198 -17.90 -4.13 2.85
C ILE A 198 -18.30 -5.48 3.43
N ASP A 199 -17.34 -6.25 3.96
CA ASP A 199 -17.58 -7.54 4.57
C ASP A 199 -18.55 -7.46 5.76
N GLN A 200 -18.39 -6.48 6.65
CA GLN A 200 -19.31 -6.27 7.77
C GLN A 200 -20.72 -5.88 7.30
N LEU A 201 -20.85 -5.01 6.30
CA LEU A 201 -22.16 -4.58 5.81
C LEU A 201 -22.89 -5.69 5.04
N VAL A 202 -22.17 -6.52 4.30
CA VAL A 202 -22.77 -7.65 3.60
C VAL A 202 -23.09 -8.80 4.56
N GLY A 203 -22.12 -9.15 5.42
CA GLY A 203 -22.14 -10.31 6.31
C GLY A 203 -22.85 -10.15 7.66
N ALA A 204 -23.21 -8.94 8.09
CA ALA A 204 -23.99 -8.71 9.32
C ALA A 204 -25.49 -9.06 9.18
N VAL A 205 -25.82 -10.13 8.45
CA VAL A 205 -27.18 -10.66 8.29
C VAL A 205 -27.20 -12.16 8.56
#